data_AF-A0A139N0H0-F1
#
_entry.id   AF-A0A139N0H0-F1
#
_cell.length_a   1.000
_cell.length_b   1.000
_cell.length_c   1.000
_cell.angle_alpha   90.00
_cell.angle_beta   90.00
_cell.angle_gamma   90.00
#
_symmetry.space_group_name_H-M   'P 1'
#
loop_
_entity.id
_entity.type
_entity.pdbx_description
1 polymer ?
#
loop_
_entity_poly.entity_id
_entity_poly.type
_entity_poly.pdbx_seq_one_letter_code
_entity_poly.pdbx_strand_id
1 'polypeptide(L)'
;MERGGTLVAGQTGNVVFLSVELIHHKTGEIEVKLATMLAFMLGIFLITVFRPFFEQSIWRVSSISPMVLICTLVGFMPSTVPNMLIVPPIAFCMGVVATAFGEVDGIVYNNSFMTGNIKKTMVAFGNFVRTQEKPYLKEGIFFVALLGSFVIGAIISTYLLQFYALRTIWIVAGILFAFMMFRLVQYVRR
;
A
#
# COMPACT_ATOMS: atom_id res chain seq x y z
N MET A 1 -0.65 -1.32 -9.13
CA MET A 1 -0.83 -2.53 -9.96
C MET A 1 -2.32 -2.87 -9.95
N GLU A 2 -2.94 -2.82 -11.11
CA GLU A 2 -4.30 -3.28 -11.34
C GLU A 2 -4.18 -4.59 -12.12
N ARG A 3 -4.91 -5.62 -11.71
CA ARG A 3 -4.97 -6.90 -12.43
C ARG A 3 -6.42 -7.34 -12.45
N GLY A 4 -6.97 -7.58 -13.64
CA GLY A 4 -8.38 -7.94 -13.80
C GLY A 4 -9.38 -6.85 -13.40
N GLY A 5 -9.03 -5.57 -13.50
CA GLY A 5 -9.93 -4.47 -13.08
C GLY A 5 -10.05 -4.30 -11.56
N THR A 6 -9.19 -4.98 -10.79
CA THR A 6 -9.22 -4.96 -9.32
C THR A 6 -7.96 -4.29 -8.75
N LEU A 7 -8.16 -3.36 -7.83
CA LEU A 7 -7.12 -2.63 -7.13
C LEU A 7 -6.78 -3.32 -5.81
N VAL A 8 -5.53 -3.69 -5.61
CA VAL A 8 -5.05 -4.36 -4.38
C VAL A 8 -5.24 -3.48 -3.13
N ALA A 9 -4.91 -2.19 -3.21
CA ALA A 9 -5.04 -1.24 -2.10
C ALA A 9 -6.34 -0.42 -2.17
N GLY A 10 -6.86 -0.18 -3.39
CA GLY A 10 -7.93 0.77 -3.67
C GLY A 10 -9.34 0.25 -3.36
N GLN A 11 -9.65 -0.11 -2.12
CA GLN A 11 -10.94 -0.76 -1.79
C GLN A 11 -12.16 0.12 -2.10
N THR A 12 -12.08 1.44 -1.87
CA THR A 12 -13.14 2.37 -2.30
C THR A 12 -13.36 2.32 -3.82
N GLY A 13 -12.29 2.25 -4.60
CA GLY A 13 -12.35 2.10 -6.06
C GLY A 13 -12.97 0.78 -6.48
N ASN A 14 -12.60 -0.33 -5.80
CA ASN A 14 -13.20 -1.63 -6.04
C ASN A 14 -14.72 -1.61 -5.81
N VAL A 15 -15.21 -0.95 -4.76
CA VAL A 15 -16.66 -0.80 -4.50
C VAL A 15 -17.35 0.00 -5.60
N VAL A 16 -16.72 1.07 -6.10
CA VAL A 16 -17.24 1.85 -7.24
C VAL A 16 -17.30 0.99 -8.49
N PHE A 17 -16.24 0.27 -8.83
CA PHE A 17 -16.21 -0.62 -10.01
C PHE A 17 -17.20 -1.77 -9.91
N LEU A 18 -17.35 -2.37 -8.73
CA LEU A 18 -18.35 -3.39 -8.43
C LEU A 18 -19.76 -2.86 -8.69
N SER A 19 -20.05 -1.64 -8.25
CA SER A 19 -21.37 -1.02 -8.41
C SER A 19 -21.72 -0.82 -9.89
N VAL A 20 -20.75 -0.37 -10.70
CA VAL A 20 -20.91 -0.21 -12.15
C VAL A 20 -21.16 -1.56 -12.84
N GLU A 21 -20.43 -2.61 -12.46
CA GLU A 21 -20.59 -3.95 -13.03
C GLU A 21 -21.93 -4.61 -12.70
N LEU A 22 -22.40 -4.45 -11.47
CA LEU A 22 -23.70 -4.93 -11.02
C LEU A 22 -24.84 -4.31 -11.82
N ILE A 23 -24.78 -2.99 -12.08
CA ILE A 23 -25.79 -2.26 -12.86
C ILE A 23 -25.80 -2.70 -14.32
N HIS A 24 -24.64 -2.96 -14.91
CA HIS A 24 -24.53 -3.34 -16.32
C HIS A 24 -24.66 -4.85 -16.58
N HIS A 25 -25.01 -5.66 -15.56
CA HIS A 25 -25.02 -7.14 -15.61
C HIS A 25 -23.74 -7.74 -16.21
N LYS A 26 -22.60 -7.05 -16.08
CA LYS A 26 -21.31 -7.56 -16.49
C LYS A 26 -20.79 -8.43 -15.35
N THR A 27 -20.56 -9.71 -15.61
CA THR A 27 -19.99 -10.68 -14.65
C THR A 27 -18.48 -10.47 -14.47
N GLY A 28 -18.01 -9.22 -14.45
CA GLY A 28 -16.60 -8.91 -14.32
C GLY A 28 -16.13 -9.21 -12.90
N GLU A 29 -15.40 -10.30 -12.69
CA GLU A 29 -14.63 -10.66 -11.48
C GLU A 29 -15.14 -10.12 -10.11
N ILE A 30 -16.46 -10.12 -9.89
CA ILE A 30 -17.12 -9.58 -8.69
C ILE A 30 -16.59 -10.28 -7.44
N GLU A 31 -16.46 -11.60 -7.52
CA GLU A 31 -15.91 -12.45 -6.45
C GLU A 31 -14.47 -12.07 -6.10
N VAL A 32 -13.64 -11.74 -7.10
CA VAL A 32 -12.25 -11.33 -6.88
C VAL A 32 -12.21 -10.01 -6.12
N LYS A 33 -13.06 -9.04 -6.46
CA LYS A 33 -13.14 -7.74 -5.76
C LYS A 33 -13.59 -7.90 -4.32
N LEU A 34 -14.63 -8.69 -4.07
CA LEU A 34 -15.12 -8.98 -2.73
C LEU A 34 -14.06 -9.72 -1.89
N ALA A 35 -13.45 -10.77 -2.44
CA ALA A 35 -12.38 -11.50 -1.78
C ALA A 35 -11.18 -10.59 -1.49
N THR A 36 -10.82 -9.70 -2.42
CA THR A 36 -9.74 -8.72 -2.24
C THR A 36 -10.03 -7.76 -1.09
N MET A 37 -11.27 -7.26 -1.00
CA MET A 37 -11.70 -6.37 0.07
C MET A 37 -11.68 -7.07 1.44
N LEU A 38 -12.23 -8.29 1.52
CA LEU A 38 -12.22 -9.08 2.75
C LEU A 38 -10.79 -9.44 3.18
N ALA A 39 -9.92 -9.81 2.25
CA ALA A 39 -8.52 -10.11 2.51
C ALA A 39 -7.77 -8.87 3.04
N PHE A 40 -7.99 -7.70 2.44
CA PHE A 40 -7.42 -6.44 2.91
C PHE A 40 -7.88 -6.09 4.34
N MET A 41 -9.18 -6.23 4.63
CA MET A 41 -9.73 -6.04 5.97
C MET A 41 -9.14 -7.02 6.99
N LEU A 42 -9.01 -8.28 6.60
CA LEU A 42 -8.41 -9.32 7.45
C LEU A 42 -6.94 -9.01 7.75
N GLY A 43 -6.17 -8.51 6.77
CA GLY A 43 -4.78 -8.08 6.96
C GLY A 43 -4.65 -7.00 8.03
N ILE A 44 -5.50 -5.95 7.95
CA ILE A 44 -5.57 -4.88 8.95
C ILE A 44 -5.95 -5.44 10.32
N PHE A 45 -6.96 -6.30 10.38
CA PHE A 45 -7.45 -6.88 11.62
C PHE A 45 -6.36 -7.72 12.30
N LEU A 46 -5.74 -8.66 11.59
CA LEU A 46 -4.75 -9.56 12.15
C LEU A 46 -3.50 -8.82 12.62
N ILE A 47 -2.96 -7.87 11.84
CA ILE A 47 -1.77 -7.13 12.31
C ILE A 47 -2.09 -6.29 13.55
N THR A 48 -3.32 -5.79 13.69
CA THR A 48 -3.75 -5.03 14.86
C THR A 48 -3.85 -5.93 16.10
N VAL A 49 -4.45 -7.12 15.95
CA VAL A 49 -4.58 -8.12 17.03
C VAL A 49 -3.21 -8.67 17.43
N PHE A 50 -2.33 -8.95 16.46
CA PHE A 50 -1.03 -9.55 16.74
C PHE A 50 0.06 -8.55 17.12
N ARG A 51 -0.17 -7.24 16.94
CA ARG A 51 0.79 -6.18 17.27
C ARG A 51 1.43 -6.34 18.66
N PRO A 52 0.70 -6.65 19.75
CA PRO A 52 1.28 -6.77 21.08
C PRO A 52 2.25 -7.95 21.25
N PHE A 53 2.17 -8.97 20.39
CA PHE A 53 3.04 -10.15 20.46
C PHE A 53 4.39 -9.94 19.76
N PHE A 54 4.56 -8.84 19.03
CA PHE A 54 5.82 -8.49 18.39
C PHE A 54 6.60 -7.47 19.22
N GLU A 55 7.91 -7.62 19.24
CA GLU A 55 8.78 -6.57 19.77
C GLU A 55 8.61 -5.26 18.98
N GLN A 56 8.61 -4.13 19.70
CA GLN A 56 8.43 -2.78 19.12
C GLN A 56 9.41 -2.46 18.00
N SER A 57 10.57 -3.12 17.97
CA SER A 57 11.58 -2.90 16.95
C SER A 57 11.39 -3.75 15.69
N ILE A 58 10.83 -4.96 15.82
CA ILE A 58 10.78 -5.96 14.73
C ILE A 58 9.41 -5.95 14.02
N TRP A 59 8.34 -5.53 14.69
CA TRP A 59 6.97 -5.68 14.15
C TRP A 59 6.75 -5.01 12.77
N ARG A 60 7.39 -3.86 12.51
CA ARG A 60 7.33 -3.18 11.20
C ARG A 60 8.12 -3.93 10.11
N VAL A 61 9.16 -4.66 10.48
CA VAL A 61 9.94 -5.49 9.54
C VAL A 61 9.20 -6.79 9.26
N SER A 62 8.61 -7.40 10.29
CA SER A 62 7.78 -8.60 10.17
C SER A 62 6.58 -8.42 9.25
N SER A 63 5.99 -7.22 9.18
CA SER A 63 4.87 -6.94 8.27
C SER A 63 5.24 -6.94 6.78
N ILE A 64 6.52 -6.68 6.44
CA ILE A 64 7.00 -6.65 5.05
C ILE A 64 7.35 -8.04 4.54
N SER A 65 7.84 -8.93 5.41
CA SER A 65 8.21 -10.30 5.07
C SER A 65 7.17 -11.06 4.23
N PRO A 66 5.87 -11.13 4.63
CA PRO A 66 4.87 -11.83 3.83
C PRO A 66 4.63 -11.14 2.49
N MET A 67 4.74 -9.80 2.41
CA MET A 67 4.59 -9.06 1.15
C MET A 67 5.71 -9.41 0.16
N VAL A 68 6.97 -9.47 0.62
CA VAL A 68 8.11 -9.88 -0.21
C VAL A 68 7.90 -11.29 -0.74
N LEU A 69 7.54 -12.23 0.13
CA LEU A 69 7.31 -13.63 -0.23
C LEU A 69 6.21 -13.76 -1.29
N ILE A 70 5.05 -13.12 -1.08
CA ILE A 70 3.95 -13.19 -2.05
C ILE A 70 4.33 -12.52 -3.38
N CYS A 71 4.99 -11.36 -3.37
CA CYS A 71 5.43 -10.70 -4.60
C CYS A 71 6.42 -11.56 -5.40
N THR A 72 7.36 -12.24 -4.73
CA THR A 72 8.29 -13.17 -5.38
C THR A 72 7.56 -14.37 -5.98
N LEU A 73 6.66 -15.01 -5.23
CA LEU A 73 5.88 -16.16 -5.73
C LEU A 73 5.01 -15.78 -6.93
N VAL A 74 4.29 -14.65 -6.86
CA VAL A 74 3.45 -14.16 -7.96
C VAL A 74 4.30 -13.80 -9.18
N GLY A 75 5.53 -13.33 -9.00
CA GLY A 75 6.46 -13.06 -10.09
C GLY A 75 6.84 -14.27 -10.93
N PHE A 76 6.72 -15.49 -10.40
CA PHE A 76 6.91 -16.73 -11.15
C PHE A 76 5.63 -17.25 -11.84
N MET A 77 4.47 -16.71 -11.47
CA MET A 77 3.19 -17.20 -11.99
C MET A 77 2.93 -16.68 -13.42
N PRO A 78 2.49 -17.55 -14.35
CA PRO A 78 2.10 -17.12 -15.68
C PRO A 78 0.80 -16.29 -15.66
N SER A 79 0.52 -15.59 -16.75
CA SER A 79 -0.70 -14.80 -16.95
C SER A 79 -1.98 -15.64 -16.92
N THR A 80 -1.87 -16.95 -17.12
CA THR A 80 -2.98 -17.91 -17.11
C THR A 80 -3.53 -18.20 -15.70
N VAL A 81 -2.79 -17.84 -14.64
CA VAL A 81 -3.26 -18.04 -13.27
C VAL A 81 -4.42 -17.07 -12.97
N PRO A 82 -5.55 -17.57 -12.43
CA PRO A 82 -6.71 -16.76 -12.08
C PRO A 82 -6.37 -15.62 -11.11
N ASN A 83 -6.97 -14.44 -11.33
CA ASN A 83 -6.74 -13.26 -10.49
C ASN A 83 -7.16 -13.50 -9.03
N MET A 84 -8.14 -14.38 -8.80
CA MET A 84 -8.58 -14.81 -7.47
C MET A 84 -7.45 -15.37 -6.58
N LEU A 85 -6.44 -16.01 -7.19
CA LEU A 85 -5.32 -16.58 -6.43
C LEU A 85 -4.19 -15.58 -6.18
N ILE A 86 -4.28 -14.38 -6.76
CA ILE A 86 -3.19 -13.41 -6.80
C ILE A 86 -3.57 -12.12 -6.11
N VAL A 87 -4.70 -11.53 -6.46
CA VAL A 87 -5.09 -10.20 -5.97
C VAL A 87 -5.45 -10.22 -4.48
N PRO A 88 -6.26 -11.15 -3.95
CA PRO A 88 -6.58 -11.19 -2.53
C PRO A 88 -5.38 -11.42 -1.59
N PRO A 89 -4.45 -12.37 -1.85
CA PRO A 89 -3.26 -12.52 -1.00
C PRO A 89 -2.36 -11.27 -0.97
N ILE A 90 -2.18 -10.60 -2.11
CA ILE A 90 -1.42 -9.33 -2.14
C ILE A 90 -2.19 -8.25 -1.36
N ALA A 91 -3.51 -8.20 -1.45
CA ALA A 91 -4.32 -7.22 -0.73
C ALA A 91 -4.32 -7.45 0.79
N PHE A 92 -4.29 -8.70 1.24
CA PHE A 92 -4.03 -9.05 2.63
C PHE A 92 -2.71 -8.45 3.12
N CYS A 93 -1.60 -8.72 2.42
CA CYS A 93 -0.30 -8.15 2.78
C CYS A 93 -0.28 -6.63 2.72
N MET A 94 -0.97 -6.04 1.75
CA MET A 94 -1.11 -4.59 1.66
C MET A 94 -1.84 -4.02 2.89
N GLY A 95 -2.89 -4.68 3.37
CA GLY A 95 -3.58 -4.30 4.61
C GLY A 95 -2.65 -4.33 5.83
N VAL A 96 -1.84 -5.39 5.96
CA VAL A 96 -0.83 -5.52 7.02
C VAL A 96 0.19 -4.38 6.96
N VAL A 97 0.79 -4.13 5.79
CA VAL A 97 1.79 -3.08 5.59
C VAL A 97 1.18 -1.69 5.78
N ALA A 98 -0.04 -1.47 5.31
CA ALA A 98 -0.73 -0.20 5.42
C ALA A 98 -0.91 0.23 6.87
N THR A 99 -1.27 -0.71 7.74
CA THR A 99 -1.39 -0.45 9.18
C THR A 99 -0.02 -0.35 9.85
N ALA A 100 0.95 -1.17 9.45
CA ALA A 100 2.28 -1.15 10.08
C ALA A 100 3.08 0.13 9.82
N PHE A 101 2.86 0.77 8.67
CA PHE A 101 3.53 2.00 8.26
C PHE A 101 2.59 3.22 8.24
N GLY A 102 1.61 3.28 9.15
CA GLY A 102 0.66 4.40 9.22
C GLY A 102 1.18 5.67 9.90
N GLU A 103 2.42 5.66 10.42
CA GLU A 103 2.97 6.75 11.22
C GLU A 103 4.49 6.86 11.08
N VAL A 104 4.96 8.10 10.89
CA VAL A 104 6.39 8.49 10.88
C VAL A 104 6.55 9.67 11.84
N ASP A 105 7.44 9.52 12.82
CA ASP A 105 7.79 10.56 13.82
C ASP A 105 6.57 11.24 14.48
N GLY A 106 5.56 10.46 14.87
CA GLY A 106 4.32 10.97 15.48
C GLY A 106 3.29 11.51 14.48
N ILE A 107 3.66 11.67 13.21
CA ILE A 107 2.77 12.14 12.15
C ILE A 107 2.06 10.95 11.54
N VAL A 108 0.77 10.81 11.85
CA VAL A 108 -0.09 9.82 11.20
C VAL A 108 -0.30 10.22 9.75
N TYR A 109 -0.04 9.31 8.82
CA TYR A 109 -0.26 9.51 7.39
C TYR A 109 -0.84 8.26 6.76
N ASN A 110 -1.27 8.37 5.51
CA ASN A 110 -1.75 7.23 4.76
C ASN A 110 -0.70 6.81 3.72
N ASN A 111 -0.07 5.65 3.89
CA ASN A 111 0.93 5.14 2.94
C ASN A 111 0.30 4.55 1.65
N SER A 112 -1.00 4.25 1.66
CA SER A 112 -1.69 3.52 0.59
C SER A 112 -2.61 4.42 -0.23
N PHE A 113 -3.06 5.55 0.33
CA PHE A 113 -4.06 6.42 -0.28
C PHE A 113 -3.64 7.90 -0.25
N MET A 114 -3.93 8.62 -1.34
CA MET A 114 -3.49 10.01 -1.52
C MET A 114 -4.48 11.04 -0.93
N THR A 115 -5.79 10.83 -1.08
CA THR A 115 -6.83 11.82 -0.75
C THR A 115 -6.77 12.29 0.71
N GLY A 116 -6.57 11.35 1.64
CA GLY A 116 -6.42 11.68 3.06
C GLY A 116 -5.20 12.55 3.35
N ASN A 117 -4.08 12.30 2.65
CA ASN A 117 -2.87 13.11 2.79
C ASN A 117 -3.05 14.49 2.16
N ILE A 118 -3.69 14.61 0.99
CA ILE A 118 -4.02 15.92 0.39
C ILE A 118 -4.81 16.78 1.38
N LYS A 119 -5.84 16.21 2.01
CA LYS A 119 -6.61 16.93 3.04
C LYS A 119 -5.70 17.42 4.18
N LYS A 120 -4.83 16.56 4.71
CA LYS A 120 -3.89 16.92 5.78
C LYS A 120 -2.92 18.03 5.34
N THR A 121 -2.37 17.96 4.13
CA THR A 121 -1.53 19.01 3.54
C THR A 121 -2.25 20.35 3.53
N MET A 122 -3.49 20.39 3.02
CA MET A 122 -4.22 21.64 2.88
C MET A 122 -4.66 22.21 4.24
N VAL A 123 -5.01 21.35 5.20
CA VAL A 123 -5.30 21.78 6.58
C VAL A 123 -4.04 22.37 7.25
N ALA A 124 -2.88 21.73 7.08
CA ALA A 124 -1.61 22.24 7.61
C ALA A 124 -1.27 23.61 7.02
N PHE A 125 -1.35 23.79 5.71
CA PHE A 125 -1.14 25.10 5.10
C PHE A 125 -2.19 26.14 5.51
N GLY A 126 -3.47 25.76 5.62
CA GLY A 126 -4.51 26.65 6.11
C GLY A 126 -4.25 27.13 7.55
N ASN A 127 -3.84 26.22 8.43
CA ASN A 127 -3.45 26.58 9.80
C ASN A 127 -2.20 27.46 9.83
N PHE A 128 -1.21 27.20 8.99
CA PHE A 128 -0.04 28.07 8.87
C PHE A 128 -0.42 29.49 8.44
N VAL A 129 -1.28 29.64 7.43
CA VAL A 129 -1.74 30.97 6.99
C VAL A 129 -2.45 31.71 8.13
N ARG A 130 -3.28 31.02 8.91
CA ARG A 130 -4.04 31.61 10.02
C ARG A 130 -3.19 31.97 11.23
N THR A 131 -2.26 31.11 11.63
CA THR A 131 -1.53 31.23 12.90
C THR A 131 -0.11 31.75 12.74
N GLN A 132 0.45 31.66 11.53
CA GLN A 132 1.86 31.92 11.21
C GLN A 132 2.85 31.03 11.99
N GLU A 133 2.36 29.95 12.61
CA GLU A 133 3.18 29.03 13.39
C GLU A 133 3.97 28.07 12.48
N LYS A 134 5.29 28.09 12.61
CA LYS A 134 6.22 27.27 11.80
C LYS A 134 5.97 25.74 11.85
N PRO A 135 5.49 25.13 12.95
CA PRO A 135 5.14 23.71 12.96
C PRO A 135 4.19 23.29 11.83
N TYR A 136 3.14 24.06 11.55
CA TYR A 136 2.18 23.74 10.48
C TYR A 136 2.81 23.83 9.09
N LEU A 137 3.74 24.76 8.87
CA LEU A 137 4.48 24.84 7.61
C LEU A 137 5.34 23.59 7.40
N LYS A 138 6.05 23.14 8.45
CA LYS A 138 6.88 21.92 8.38
C LYS A 138 6.03 20.69 8.09
N GLU A 139 4.90 20.55 8.76
CA GLU A 139 3.94 19.46 8.52
C GLU A 139 3.39 19.49 7.09
N GLY A 140 3.00 20.66 6.58
CA GLY A 140 2.54 20.80 5.20
C GLY A 140 3.61 20.43 4.17
N ILE A 141 4.85 20.88 4.35
CA ILE A 141 5.98 20.51 3.47
C ILE A 141 6.25 19.01 3.52
N PHE A 142 6.19 18.39 4.71
CA PHE A 142 6.33 16.94 4.85
C PHE A 142 5.28 16.19 4.01
N PHE A 143 4.00 16.57 4.09
CA PHE A 143 2.98 15.93 3.27
C PHE A 143 3.12 16.23 1.78
N VAL A 144 3.61 17.40 1.37
CA VAL A 144 3.93 17.69 -0.04
C VAL A 144 5.02 16.76 -0.55
N ALA A 145 6.12 16.58 0.20
CA ALA A 145 7.19 15.65 -0.17
C ALA A 145 6.67 14.22 -0.27
N LEU A 146 5.81 13.81 0.67
CA LEU A 146 5.16 12.51 0.68
C LEU A 146 4.30 12.29 -0.58
N LEU A 147 3.42 13.24 -0.91
CA LEU A 147 2.58 13.20 -2.10
C LEU A 147 3.41 13.18 -3.38
N GLY A 148 4.46 14.01 -3.45
CA GLY A 148 5.40 14.04 -4.57
C GLY A 148 6.09 12.69 -4.77
N SER A 149 6.58 12.07 -3.69
CA SER A 149 7.21 10.74 -3.76
C SER A 149 6.24 9.66 -4.27
N PHE A 150 4.97 9.72 -3.88
CA PHE A 150 3.95 8.79 -4.33
C PHE A 150 3.67 8.94 -5.83
N VAL A 151 3.51 10.18 -6.31
CA VAL A 151 3.28 10.47 -7.73
C VAL A 151 4.47 10.03 -8.58
N ILE A 152 5.69 10.37 -8.16
CA ILE A 152 6.93 9.94 -8.84
C ILE A 152 7.01 8.42 -8.89
N GLY A 153 6.75 7.74 -7.77
CA GLY A 153 6.73 6.27 -7.71
C GLY A 153 5.69 5.66 -8.66
N ALA A 154 4.49 6.23 -8.76
CA ALA A 154 3.46 5.77 -9.67
C ALA A 154 3.86 5.96 -11.15
N ILE A 155 4.47 7.10 -11.50
CA ILE A 155 4.96 7.38 -12.86
C ILE A 155 6.07 6.39 -13.24
N ILE A 156 7.09 6.24 -12.37
CA ILE A 156 8.21 5.31 -12.61
C ILE A 156 7.67 3.87 -12.74
N SER A 157 6.77 3.45 -11.84
CA SER A 157 6.17 2.12 -11.90
C SER A 157 5.39 1.88 -13.19
N THR A 158 4.67 2.88 -13.69
CA THR A 158 3.89 2.78 -14.92
C THR A 158 4.80 2.70 -16.14
N TYR A 159 5.88 3.49 -16.15
CA TYR A 159 6.89 3.44 -17.21
C TYR A 159 7.57 2.07 -17.25
N LEU A 160 8.00 1.52 -16.10
CA LEU A 160 8.61 0.19 -16.02
C LEU A 160 7.67 -0.93 -16.50
N LEU A 161 6.36 -0.78 -16.27
CA LEU A 161 5.37 -1.76 -16.73
C LEU A 161 5.37 -1.94 -18.25
N GLN A 162 5.72 -0.91 -19.03
CA GLN A 162 5.80 -0.97 -20.49
C GLN A 162 6.93 -1.89 -20.98
N PHE A 163 8.02 -2.00 -20.22
CA PHE A 163 9.18 -2.81 -20.59
C PHE A 163 9.15 -4.22 -19.97
N TYR A 164 8.71 -4.33 -18.71
CA TYR A 164 8.81 -5.56 -17.93
C TYR A 164 7.46 -6.28 -17.76
N ALA A 165 6.34 -5.67 -18.16
CA ALA A 165 4.99 -6.22 -18.04
C ALA A 165 4.75 -6.85 -16.65
N LEU A 166 4.31 -8.12 -16.60
CA LEU A 166 4.06 -8.85 -15.35
C LEU A 166 5.31 -9.05 -14.49
N ARG A 167 6.52 -9.00 -15.06
CA ARG A 167 7.78 -9.15 -14.32
C ARG A 167 8.14 -7.92 -13.49
N THR A 168 7.44 -6.80 -13.67
CA THR A 168 7.63 -5.59 -12.83
C THR A 168 7.48 -5.87 -11.33
N ILE A 169 6.69 -6.89 -10.96
CA ILE A 169 6.51 -7.29 -9.56
C ILE A 169 7.82 -7.77 -8.90
N TRP A 170 8.79 -8.27 -9.69
CA TRP A 170 10.13 -8.63 -9.19
C TRP A 170 10.92 -7.41 -8.73
N ILE A 171 10.77 -6.28 -9.43
CA ILE A 171 11.41 -5.02 -9.05
C ILE A 171 10.84 -4.58 -7.70
N VAL A 172 9.52 -4.68 -7.52
CA VAL A 172 8.86 -4.37 -6.24
C VAL A 172 9.35 -5.29 -5.13
N ALA A 173 9.43 -6.60 -5.37
CA ALA A 173 9.95 -7.56 -4.39
C ALA A 173 11.41 -7.24 -4.00
N GLY A 174 12.25 -6.89 -4.99
CA GLY A 174 13.65 -6.50 -4.76
C GLY A 174 13.80 -5.23 -3.93
N ILE A 175 13.00 -4.19 -4.22
CA ILE A 175 13.00 -2.94 -3.43
C ILE A 175 12.55 -3.21 -1.99
N LEU A 176 11.47 -3.98 -1.80
CA LEU A 176 10.98 -4.34 -0.47
C LEU A 176 11.99 -5.19 0.29
N PHE A 177 12.65 -6.12 -0.37
CA PHE A 177 13.71 -6.94 0.22
C PHE A 177 14.90 -6.09 0.66
N ALA A 178 15.38 -5.19 -0.21
CA ALA A 178 16.48 -4.27 0.12
C ALA A 178 16.12 -3.38 1.32
N PHE A 179 14.90 -2.84 1.36
CA PHE A 179 14.41 -2.06 2.49
C PHE A 179 14.33 -2.89 3.77
N MET A 180 13.83 -4.12 3.70
CA MET A 180 13.78 -5.06 4.82
C MET A 180 15.18 -5.35 5.38
N MET A 181 16.15 -5.63 4.51
CA MET A 181 17.54 -5.88 4.89
C MET A 181 18.19 -4.66 5.53
N PHE A 182 17.99 -3.47 4.96
CA PHE A 182 18.50 -2.22 5.52
C PHE A 182 17.98 -1.99 6.95
N ARG A 183 16.67 -2.17 7.16
CA ARG A 183 16.04 -2.04 8.49
C ARG A 183 16.53 -3.11 9.47
N LEU A 184 16.73 -4.34 9.02
CA LEU A 184 17.24 -5.43 9.84
C LEU A 184 18.68 -5.15 10.28
N VAL A 185 19.54 -4.63 9.40
CA VAL A 185 20.92 -4.23 9.76
C VAL A 185 20.92 -3.08 10.78
N GLN A 186 20.03 -2.09 10.63
CA GLN A 186 19.89 -1.02 11.62
C GLN A 186 19.44 -1.54 12.99
N TYR A 187 18.67 -2.63 13.03
CA TYR A 187 18.24 -3.26 14.26
C TYR A 187 19.37 -4.04 14.94
N VAL A 188 20.08 -4.90 14.20
CA VAL A 188 21.20 -5.71 14.75
C VAL A 188 22.35 -4.84 15.27
N ARG A 189 22.48 -3.61 14.78
CA ARG A 189 23.52 -2.65 15.22
C ARG A 189 23.12 -1.79 16.43
N ARG A 190 21.90 -1.88 16.94
CA ARG A 190 21.46 -1.23 18.17
C ARG A 190 21.54 -2.19 19.34
#